data_AF-A0A1B7VFU3-F1
#
_entry.id   AF-A0A1B7VFU3-F1
#
_cell.length_a   1.000
_cell.length_b   1.000
_cell.length_c   1.000
_cell.angle_alpha   90.00
_cell.angle_beta   90.00
_cell.angle_gamma   90.00
#
_symmetry.space_group_name_H-M   'P 1'
#
loop_
_entity.id
_entity.type
_entity.pdbx_description
1 polymer ?
#
loop_
_entity_poly.entity_id
_entity_poly.type
_entity_poly.pdbx_seq_one_letter_code
_entity_poly.pdbx_strand_id
1 'polypeptide(L)' 'MINSFPKIVKNILEGLPKNDYPVLNSRLFVECWLAYALDNSLRSMRDLFKRLNNTGFDVDISTFSKAN' A
#
# COMPACT_ATOMS: atom_id res chain seq x y z
N MET A 1 22.54 8.81 7.78
CA MET A 1 21.45 9.75 8.08
C MET A 1 20.12 9.06 7.79
N ILE A 2 19.64 8.21 8.70
CA ILE A 2 18.42 7.36 8.55
C ILE A 2 17.25 8.01 9.31
N ASN A 3 17.14 9.34 9.21
CA ASN A 3 16.00 10.10 9.78
C ASN A 3 14.93 10.41 8.73
N SER A 4 15.06 9.86 7.53
CA SER A 4 14.28 10.29 6.38
C SER A 4 13.23 9.29 5.96
N PHE A 5 13.37 7.98 6.16
CA PHE A 5 12.41 7.03 5.58
C PHE A 5 10.97 7.16 6.13
N PRO A 6 10.73 7.10 7.47
CA PRO A 6 9.38 7.33 8.01
C PRO A 6 8.84 8.73 7.70
N LYS A 7 9.71 9.74 7.64
CA LYS A 7 9.34 11.12 7.25
C LYS A 7 8.97 11.23 5.77
N ILE A 8 9.67 10.56 4.87
CA ILE A 8 9.39 10.52 3.44
C ILE A 8 8.05 9.82 3.21
N VAL A 9 7.85 8.65 3.83
CA VAL A 9 6.58 7.92 3.77
C VAL A 9 5.45 8.82 4.29
N LYS A 10 5.63 9.44 5.46
CA LYS A 10 4.63 10.36 6.02
C LYS A 10 4.31 11.53 5.08
N ASN A 11 5.31 12.18 4.51
CA ASN A 11 5.11 13.30 3.58
C ASN A 11 4.37 12.86 2.30
N ILE A 12 4.66 11.67 1.77
CA ILE A 12 3.96 11.11 0.62
C ILE A 12 2.48 10.83 0.97
N LEU A 13 2.24 10.19 2.12
CA LEU A 13 0.89 9.84 2.57
C LEU A 13 0.06 11.06 2.97
N GLU A 14 0.68 12.14 3.45
CA GLU A 14 0.01 13.40 3.80
C GLU A 14 -0.66 14.07 2.59
N GLY A 15 -0.13 13.87 1.39
CA GLY A 15 -0.70 14.39 0.15
C GLY A 15 -1.91 13.61 -0.38
N LEU A 16 -2.22 12.44 0.22
CA LEU A 16 -3.32 11.60 -0.23
C LEU A 16 -4.65 12.02 0.42
N PRO A 17 -5.76 11.94 -0.33
CA PRO A 17 -7.08 12.30 0.19
C PRO A 17 -7.44 11.43 1.40
N LYS A 18 -7.87 12.07 2.50
CA LYS A 18 -8.36 11.36 3.70
C LYS A 18 -9.77 10.81 3.51
N ASN A 19 -10.56 11.47 2.67
CA ASN A 19 -11.88 11.02 2.20
C ASN A 19 -11.74 10.59 0.75
N ASP A 20 -11.26 9.37 0.62
CA ASP A 20 -11.11 8.68 -0.64
C ASP A 20 -12.47 8.22 -1.18
N TYR A 21 -12.54 7.89 -2.47
CA TYR A 21 -13.79 7.37 -3.06
C TYR A 21 -14.18 6.06 -2.34
N PRO A 22 -15.46 5.77 -2.07
CA PRO A 22 -15.85 4.60 -1.26
C PRO A 22 -15.32 3.24 -1.77
N VAL A 23 -14.95 3.19 -3.05
CA VAL A 23 -14.44 2.00 -3.74
C VAL A 23 -12.91 1.95 -3.87
N LEU A 24 -12.20 3.03 -3.50
CA LEU A 24 -10.76 3.17 -3.67
C LEU A 24 -10.15 3.77 -2.42
N ASN A 25 -9.29 3.01 -1.73
CA ASN A 25 -8.45 3.54 -0.66
C ASN A 25 -7.04 3.80 -1.22
N SER A 26 -6.85 4.98 -1.81
CA SER A 26 -5.59 5.46 -2.40
C SER A 26 -4.45 5.45 -1.38
N ARG A 27 -4.75 5.76 -0.12
CA ARG A 27 -3.76 5.67 0.96
C ARG A 27 -3.27 4.24 1.17
N LEU A 28 -4.19 3.29 1.33
CA LEU A 28 -3.86 1.87 1.50
C LEU A 28 -3.11 1.32 0.27
N PHE A 29 -3.47 1.78 -0.93
CA PHE A 29 -2.76 1.41 -2.15
C PHE A 29 -1.29 1.84 -2.10
N VAL A 30 -1.02 3.11 -1.77
CA VAL A 30 0.34 3.63 -1.72
C VAL A 30 1.14 2.99 -0.59
N GLU A 31 0.52 2.71 0.56
CA GLU A 31 1.16 1.95 1.65
C GLU A 31 1.56 0.54 1.19
N CYS A 32 0.68 -0.18 0.49
CA CYS A 32 1.01 -1.49 -0.10
C CYS A 32 2.09 -1.39 -1.18
N TRP A 33 2.04 -0.36 -2.04
CA TRP A 33 3.04 -0.16 -3.09
C TRP A 33 4.42 0.14 -2.52
N LEU A 34 4.51 0.96 -1.48
CA LEU A 34 5.76 1.23 -0.77
C LEU A 34 6.32 -0.05 -0.15
N ALA A 35 5.47 -0.86 0.50
CA ALA A 35 5.88 -2.15 1.04
C ALA A 35 6.44 -3.08 -0.06
N TYR A 36 5.78 -3.13 -1.22
CA TYR A 36 6.26 -3.89 -2.38
C TYR A 36 7.61 -3.36 -2.92
N ALA A 37 7.70 -2.05 -3.15
CA ALA A 37 8.88 -1.42 -3.76
C ALA A 37 10.15 -1.55 -2.90
N LEU A 38 10.01 -1.74 -1.59
CA LEU A 38 11.11 -1.84 -0.65
C LEU A 38 11.46 -3.29 -0.28
N ASP A 39 10.52 -4.20 -0.44
CA ASP A 39 10.74 -5.62 -0.18
C ASP A 39 11.19 -6.34 -1.45
N ASN A 40 12.50 -6.37 -1.66
CA ASN A 40 13.16 -7.09 -2.77
C ASN A 40 12.93 -8.61 -2.76
N SER A 41 12.31 -9.17 -1.71
CA SER A 41 11.95 -10.59 -1.66
C SER A 41 10.63 -10.90 -2.36
N LEU A 42 9.84 -9.88 -2.69
CA LEU A 42 8.56 -10.03 -3.38
C LEU A 42 8.76 -10.05 -4.89
N ARG A 43 8.11 -11.00 -5.56
CA ARG A 43 8.18 -11.15 -7.03
C ARG A 43 7.00 -10.49 -7.73
N SER A 44 5.93 -10.21 -7.00
CA SER A 44 4.73 -9.56 -7.51
C SER A 44 3.92 -8.90 -6.38
N MET A 45 3.06 -7.95 -6.74
CA MET A 45 2.08 -7.36 -5.82
C MET A 45 1.11 -8.42 -5.25
N ARG A 46 0.86 -9.50 -5.99
CA ARG A 46 0.04 -10.63 -5.53
C ARG A 46 0.68 -11.38 -4.37
N ASP A 47 2.01 -11.50 -4.37
CA ASP A 47 2.76 -12.11 -3.27
C ASP A 47 2.68 -11.24 -2.01
N LEU A 48 2.69 -9.92 -2.17
CA LEU A 48 2.45 -8.98 -1.06
C LEU A 48 1.07 -9.23 -0.44
N PHE A 49 0.01 -9.24 -1.24
CA PHE A 49 -1.35 -9.44 -0.72
C PHE A 49 -1.51 -10.80 -0.04
N LYS A 50 -0.92 -11.86 -0.60
CA LYS A 50 -0.91 -13.18 0.05
C LYS A 50 -0.22 -13.15 1.41
N ARG A 51 0.90 -12.43 1.55
CA ARG A 51 1.58 -12.26 2.84
C ARG A 51 0.74 -11.43 3.82
N LEU A 52 0.16 -10.31 3.39
CA LEU A 52 -0.70 -9.46 4.22
C LEU A 52 -1.92 -10.24 4.73
N ASN A 53 -2.58 -11.00 3.87
CA ASN A 53 -3.70 -11.87 4.26
C ASN A 53 -3.26 -12.94 5.27
N ASN A 54 -2.07 -13.53 5.09
CA ASN A 54 -1.51 -14.50 6.05
C ASN A 54 -1.12 -13.86 7.40
N THR A 55 -0.82 -12.56 7.45
CA THR A 55 -0.55 -11.83 8.69
C THR A 55 -1.81 -11.23 9.33
N GLY A 56 -3.00 -11.49 8.77
CA GLY A 56 -4.29 -11.06 9.31
C GLY A 56 -4.81 -9.72 8.78
N PHE A 57 -4.14 -9.12 7.78
CA PHE A 57 -4.64 -7.94 7.08
C PHE A 57 -5.46 -8.40 5.87
N ASP A 58 -6.78 -8.31 5.95
CA ASP A 58 -7.69 -8.68 4.85
C ASP A 58 -7.62 -7.64 3.72
N VAL A 59 -6.79 -7.92 2.72
CA VAL A 59 -6.61 -7.09 1.53
C VAL A 59 -7.05 -7.88 0.31
N ASP A 60 -8.22 -7.52 -0.23
CA ASP A 60 -8.70 -8.04 -1.50
C ASP A 60 -8.07 -7.28 -2.67
N ILE A 61 -7.47 -8.02 -3.60
CA ILE A 61 -6.89 -7.49 -4.85
C ILE A 61 -7.96 -6.78 -5.71
N SER A 62 -9.24 -7.16 -5.54
CA SER A 62 -10.37 -6.53 -6.21
C SER A 62 -10.54 -5.06 -5.81
N THR A 63 -10.03 -4.65 -4.64
CA THR A 63 -9.97 -3.26 -4.18
C THR A 63 -9.21 -2.36 -5.17
N PHE A 64 -8.20 -2.91 -5.87
CA PHE A 64 -7.38 -2.16 -6.83
C PHE A 64 -7.80 -2.39 -8.29
N SER A 65 -8.69 -3.35 -8.54
CA SER A 65 -9.21 -3.68 -9.89
C SER A 65 -10.47 -2.89 -10.26
N LYS A 66 -11.10 -2.18 -9.31
CA LYS A 66 -12.35 -1.45 -9.53
C LYS A 66 -12.17 -0.04 -10.08
N ALA A 67 -10.94 0.41 -10.30
CA ALA A 67 -10.66 1.65 -11.00
C ALA A 67 -10.78 1.40 -12.52
N ASN A 68 -11.99 1.58 -13.05
CA ASN A 68 -12.31 1.63 -14.47
C ASN A 68 -12.87 3.02 -14.80
#